data_AF-A0A4P7LSD8-F1
#
_entry.id   AF-A0A4P7LSD8-F1
#
_cell.length_a   1.000
_cell.length_b   1.000
_cell.length_c   1.000
_cell.angle_alpha   90.00
_cell.angle_beta   90.00
_cell.angle_gamma   90.00
#
_symmetry.space_group_name_H-M   'P 1'
#
loop_
_entity.id
_entity.type
_entity.pdbx_description
1 polymer ?
#
loop_
_entity_poly.entity_id
_entity_poly.type
_entity_poly.pdbx_seq_one_letter_code
_entity_poly.pdbx_strand_id
1 'polypeptide(L)'
;MSTAFSSSDMQGRIRRVDLGRVSVFLGEKSGKYPDGNQVVIRGSDTRAAFDTPLVANYIGPEFDATELVVMGHVHEDHMAGLHRLPHASVYVHEGDLPAARSWDGMIAAFGNADYASETLLKFQREFFYAPRPDAQGYVDGAYWDLGQAGIRAFHLPGHTAGHTVLLVEPEGVAFTGDIDLTGFGPYYGDAGSSLADFRRSLARLPEIPAKAWVTSHHRGVYTDRERFLRDLAAYAAKLDEREQRLMAMLRESPKTLAQLVDRRLLYPPGYEGLWVVNAETRTISQHLAELLADGRVEKNEDGVYRLG
;
A
#
# COMPACT_ATOMS: atom_id res chain seq x y z
N MET A 1 -14.94 -13.21 -17.13
CA MET A 1 -15.80 -14.24 -16.51
C MET A 1 -15.67 -14.09 -15.01
N SER A 2 -16.69 -13.53 -14.38
CA SER A 2 -16.75 -13.30 -12.93
C SER A 2 -16.91 -14.65 -12.22
N THR A 3 -15.91 -15.05 -11.45
CA THR A 3 -16.08 -16.06 -10.42
C THR A 3 -16.43 -15.34 -9.13
N ALA A 4 -17.68 -14.91 -9.02
CA ALA A 4 -18.29 -14.60 -7.73
C ALA A 4 -18.33 -15.90 -6.93
N PHE A 5 -17.32 -16.13 -6.10
CA PHE A 5 -17.34 -17.21 -5.13
C PHE A 5 -18.39 -16.88 -4.07
N SER A 6 -19.30 -17.83 -3.82
CA SER A 6 -20.29 -17.77 -2.76
C SER A 6 -19.63 -17.53 -1.39
N SER A 7 -20.17 -16.60 -0.61
CA SER A 7 -19.68 -16.23 0.73
C SER A 7 -19.63 -17.41 1.71
N SER A 8 -20.42 -18.46 1.49
CA SER A 8 -20.46 -19.65 2.36
C SER A 8 -19.21 -20.54 2.25
N ASP A 9 -18.48 -20.50 1.12
CA ASP A 9 -17.33 -21.38 0.87
C ASP A 9 -16.00 -20.81 1.41
N MET A 10 -15.93 -19.50 1.68
CA MET A 10 -14.73 -18.85 2.20
C MET A 10 -14.55 -19.00 3.71
N GLN A 11 -15.63 -18.98 4.49
CA GLN A 11 -15.57 -18.95 5.96
C GLN A 11 -14.81 -20.15 6.57
N GLY A 12 -14.80 -21.31 5.90
CA GLY A 12 -14.08 -22.51 6.34
C GLY A 12 -12.63 -22.66 5.80
N ARG A 13 -12.12 -21.72 4.99
CA ARG A 13 -10.87 -21.90 4.22
C ARG A 13 -9.83 -20.78 4.40
N ILE A 14 -10.14 -19.73 5.15
CA ILE A 14 -9.17 -18.64 5.40
C ILE A 14 -8.04 -19.19 6.26
N ARG A 15 -6.83 -19.20 5.69
CA ARG A 15 -5.64 -19.66 6.42
C ARG A 15 -5.28 -18.62 7.46
N ARG A 16 -5.00 -19.09 8.67
CA ARG A 16 -4.64 -18.26 9.81
C ARG A 16 -3.22 -18.59 10.28
N VAL A 17 -2.49 -17.55 10.68
CA VAL A 17 -1.21 -17.66 11.37
C VAL A 17 -1.31 -16.88 12.68
N ASP A 18 -1.00 -17.53 13.80
CA ASP A 18 -1.00 -16.90 15.12
C ASP A 18 0.43 -16.64 15.59
N LEU A 19 0.68 -15.40 16.01
CA LEU A 19 1.94 -14.90 16.55
C LEU A 19 1.63 -14.24 17.90
N GLY A 20 1.42 -15.05 18.93
CA GLY A 20 0.95 -14.57 20.23
C GLY A 20 -0.46 -13.96 20.15
N ARG A 21 -0.60 -12.68 20.53
CA ARG A 21 -1.88 -11.95 20.46
C ARG A 21 -2.26 -11.50 19.06
N VAL A 22 -1.36 -11.65 18.09
CA VAL A 22 -1.59 -11.27 16.70
C VAL A 22 -2.07 -12.47 15.90
N SER A 23 -3.17 -12.29 15.16
CA SER A 23 -3.57 -13.22 14.11
C SER A 23 -3.48 -12.56 12.75
N VAL A 24 -2.91 -13.30 11.81
CA VAL A 24 -2.87 -12.94 10.40
C VAL A 24 -3.80 -13.88 9.64
N PHE A 25 -4.83 -13.31 9.02
CA PHE A 25 -5.75 -14.02 8.14
C PHE A 25 -5.30 -13.78 6.70
N LEU A 26 -4.85 -14.86 6.05
CA LEU A 26 -4.31 -14.78 4.70
C LEU A 26 -5.45 -14.72 3.69
N GLY A 27 -5.53 -13.62 2.93
CA GLY A 27 -6.44 -13.46 1.82
C GLY A 27 -6.15 -14.42 0.67
N GLU A 28 -6.93 -14.33 -0.40
CA GLU A 28 -6.77 -15.20 -1.58
C GLU A 28 -5.31 -15.17 -2.08
N LYS A 29 -4.71 -16.35 -2.24
CA LYS A 29 -3.30 -16.50 -2.65
C LYS A 29 -2.33 -15.67 -1.79
N SER A 30 -2.57 -15.66 -0.47
CA SER A 30 -1.79 -14.91 0.53
C SER A 30 -1.90 -13.39 0.35
N GLY A 31 -3.10 -12.91 0.05
CA GLY A 31 -3.40 -11.48 -0.15
C GLY A 31 -2.95 -10.98 -1.52
N LYS A 32 -3.08 -11.76 -2.58
CA LYS A 32 -2.78 -11.22 -3.92
C LYS A 32 -3.78 -10.10 -4.23
N TYR A 33 -3.28 -8.90 -4.57
CA TYR A 33 -4.12 -7.78 -5.02
C TYR A 33 -5.13 -8.25 -6.08
N PRO A 34 -6.44 -7.95 -5.93
CA PRO A 34 -7.02 -6.92 -5.06
C PRO A 34 -7.35 -7.33 -3.61
N ASP A 35 -7.01 -8.55 -3.16
CA ASP A 35 -7.17 -8.95 -1.75
C ASP A 35 -5.89 -8.63 -0.95
N GLY A 36 -5.94 -8.72 0.38
CA GLY A 36 -4.81 -8.49 1.28
C GLY A 36 -4.84 -9.43 2.49
N ASN A 37 -3.85 -9.31 3.37
CA ASN A 37 -3.76 -10.09 4.60
C ASN A 37 -4.24 -9.25 5.79
N GLN A 38 -5.28 -9.71 6.48
CA GLN A 38 -5.82 -9.00 7.63
C GLN A 38 -5.01 -9.32 8.89
N VAL A 39 -4.60 -8.29 9.62
CA VAL A 39 -4.03 -8.42 10.97
C VAL A 39 -5.08 -8.05 12.02
N VAL A 40 -5.30 -8.92 13.00
CA VAL A 40 -6.14 -8.67 14.18
C VAL A 40 -5.30 -8.86 15.45
N ILE A 41 -5.43 -7.94 16.40
CA ILE A 41 -4.69 -7.90 17.66
C ILE A 41 -5.65 -8.09 18.82
N ARG A 42 -5.36 -9.08 19.67
CA ARG A 42 -6.11 -9.38 20.91
C ARG A 42 -5.44 -8.73 22.12
N GLY A 43 -5.68 -7.43 22.30
CA GLY A 43 -5.45 -6.76 23.58
C GLY A 43 -6.31 -7.36 24.70
N SER A 44 -5.96 -7.08 25.94
CA SER A 44 -6.83 -7.44 27.09
C SER A 44 -8.01 -6.48 27.24
N ASP A 45 -7.82 -5.25 26.77
CA ASP A 45 -8.76 -4.14 27.01
C ASP A 45 -9.43 -3.71 25.71
N THR A 46 -8.76 -3.89 24.56
CA THR A 46 -9.25 -3.47 23.25
C THR A 46 -8.84 -4.46 22.17
N ARG A 47 -9.77 -4.84 21.31
CA ARG A 47 -9.45 -5.57 20.07
C ARG A 47 -9.17 -4.58 18.94
N ALA A 48 -8.03 -4.74 18.29
CA ALA A 48 -7.63 -3.87 17.20
C ALA A 48 -7.41 -4.63 15.88
N ALA A 49 -7.44 -3.91 14.77
CA ALA A 49 -7.07 -4.40 13.44
C ALA A 49 -6.15 -3.41 12.73
N PHE A 50 -5.28 -3.92 11.87
CA PHE A 50 -4.53 -3.10 10.90
C PHE A 50 -5.15 -3.23 9.54
N ASP A 51 -5.52 -2.10 8.96
CA ASP A 51 -6.29 -2.03 7.72
C ASP A 51 -7.51 -2.98 7.75
N THR A 52 -8.18 -3.10 6.61
CA THR A 52 -9.34 -3.96 6.43
C THR A 52 -9.43 -4.50 4.98
N PRO A 53 -8.49 -5.35 4.52
CA PRO A 53 -8.52 -5.94 3.18
C PRO A 53 -9.80 -6.75 2.89
N LEU A 54 -10.01 -7.13 1.61
CA LEU A 54 -11.20 -7.90 1.20
C LEU A 54 -11.46 -9.14 2.06
N VAL A 55 -10.41 -9.88 2.46
CA VAL A 55 -10.53 -11.05 3.35
C VAL A 55 -11.27 -10.73 4.66
N ALA A 56 -11.22 -9.49 5.16
CA ALA A 56 -11.90 -9.04 6.37
C ALA A 56 -13.42 -9.24 6.32
N ASN A 57 -14.01 -9.14 5.12
CA ASN A 57 -15.42 -9.36 4.89
C ASN A 57 -15.86 -10.81 5.12
N TYR A 58 -14.92 -11.73 5.29
CA TYR A 58 -15.19 -13.16 5.38
C TYR A 58 -14.69 -13.81 6.68
N ILE A 59 -13.97 -13.09 7.55
CA ILE A 59 -13.46 -13.61 8.83
C ILE A 59 -14.58 -13.89 9.83
N GLY A 60 -15.59 -13.01 9.89
CA GLY A 60 -16.77 -13.18 10.76
C GLY A 60 -16.58 -12.58 12.16
N PRO A 61 -17.18 -13.19 13.21
CA PRO A 61 -17.31 -12.56 14.54
C PRO A 61 -16.00 -12.11 15.18
N GLU A 62 -14.87 -12.75 14.84
CA GLU A 62 -13.57 -12.34 15.39
C GLU A 62 -13.15 -10.96 14.88
N PHE A 63 -13.38 -10.68 13.60
CA PHE A 63 -13.13 -9.36 13.01
C PHE A 63 -14.21 -8.36 13.42
N ASP A 64 -15.48 -8.77 13.46
CA ASP A 64 -16.61 -7.89 13.81
C ASP A 64 -16.54 -7.35 15.24
N ALA A 65 -15.80 -8.02 16.13
CA ALA A 65 -15.52 -7.57 17.49
C ALA A 65 -14.39 -6.53 17.58
N THR A 66 -13.87 -6.01 16.46
CA THR A 66 -12.83 -4.98 16.44
C THR A 66 -13.37 -3.63 16.89
N GLU A 67 -12.68 -3.01 17.83
CA GLU A 67 -13.06 -1.72 18.44
C GLU A 67 -12.16 -0.58 17.97
N LEU A 68 -10.94 -0.90 17.52
CA LEU A 68 -9.95 0.04 17.00
C LEU A 68 -9.40 -0.44 15.65
N VAL A 69 -9.37 0.44 14.66
CA VAL A 69 -8.64 0.21 13.41
C VAL A 69 -7.55 1.26 13.29
N VAL A 70 -6.30 0.81 13.14
CA VAL A 70 -5.18 1.68 12.80
C VAL A 70 -4.78 1.37 11.36
N MET A 71 -4.99 2.33 10.47
CA MET A 71 -4.72 2.16 9.05
C MET A 71 -3.24 2.39 8.76
N GLY A 72 -2.58 1.49 8.04
CA GLY A 72 -1.19 1.66 7.57
C GLY A 72 -1.09 2.69 6.46
N HIS A 73 -2.05 2.69 5.52
CA HIS A 73 -2.25 3.75 4.52
C HIS A 73 -3.69 3.72 4.00
N VAL A 74 -4.01 4.61 3.06
CA VAL A 74 -5.34 4.67 2.44
C VAL A 74 -5.27 4.41 0.94
N HIS A 75 -5.50 3.15 0.59
CA HIS A 75 -6.04 2.72 -0.70
C HIS A 75 -7.37 2.00 -0.49
N GLU A 76 -8.13 1.83 -1.57
CA GLU A 76 -9.50 1.29 -1.52
C GLU A 76 -9.57 -0.13 -0.94
N ASP A 77 -8.56 -0.94 -1.22
CA ASP A 77 -8.48 -2.31 -0.78
C ASP A 77 -8.12 -2.41 0.69
N HIS A 78 -7.35 -1.47 1.23
CA HIS A 78 -7.08 -1.36 2.66
C HIS A 78 -8.32 -0.94 3.47
N MET A 79 -9.31 -0.31 2.84
CA MET A 79 -10.56 0.14 3.48
C MET A 79 -11.72 -0.86 3.35
N ALA A 80 -11.51 -1.98 2.67
CA ALA A 80 -12.60 -2.79 2.14
C ALA A 80 -13.51 -3.47 3.18
N GLY A 81 -13.06 -3.63 4.42
CA GLY A 81 -13.83 -4.19 5.54
C GLY A 81 -14.32 -3.14 6.53
N LEU A 82 -13.95 -1.85 6.40
CA LEU A 82 -14.32 -0.79 7.34
C LEU A 82 -15.84 -0.64 7.48
N HIS A 83 -16.60 -0.91 6.42
CA HIS A 83 -18.05 -0.83 6.45
C HIS A 83 -18.70 -1.79 7.46
N ARG A 84 -17.98 -2.85 7.86
CA ARG A 84 -18.44 -3.81 8.88
C ARG A 84 -18.20 -3.33 10.30
N LEU A 85 -17.40 -2.29 10.48
CA LEU A 85 -16.96 -1.76 11.77
C LEU A 85 -17.45 -0.30 11.98
N PRO A 86 -18.76 -0.02 11.92
CA PRO A 86 -19.29 1.35 11.99
C PRO A 86 -19.06 2.03 13.34
N HIS A 87 -18.75 1.26 14.40
CA HIS A 87 -18.52 1.77 15.75
C HIS A 87 -17.05 1.75 16.18
N ALA A 88 -16.16 1.18 15.37
CA ALA A 88 -14.74 1.16 15.68
C ALA A 88 -14.14 2.56 15.53
N SER A 89 -13.25 2.94 16.44
CA SER A 89 -12.40 4.12 16.26
C SER A 89 -11.42 3.87 15.12
N VAL A 90 -11.34 4.78 14.15
CA VAL A 90 -10.43 4.64 13.00
C VAL A 90 -9.36 5.72 13.06
N TYR A 91 -8.10 5.29 13.01
CA TYR A 91 -6.94 6.17 13.00
C TYR A 91 -6.18 6.01 11.67
N VAL A 92 -5.81 7.13 11.06
CA VAL A 92 -5.12 7.23 9.76
C VAL A 92 -4.01 8.26 9.89
N HIS A 93 -2.86 8.04 9.26
CA HIS A 93 -1.80 9.04 9.25
C HIS A 93 -2.31 10.35 8.63
N GLU A 94 -1.91 11.50 9.16
CA GLU A 94 -2.42 12.81 8.72
C GLU A 94 -2.26 13.07 7.21
N GLY A 95 -1.21 12.52 6.60
CA GLY A 95 -0.95 12.58 5.15
C GLY A 95 -2.01 11.88 4.29
N ASP A 96 -2.71 10.88 4.82
CA ASP A 96 -3.75 10.13 4.10
C ASP A 96 -5.17 10.41 4.66
N LEU A 97 -5.27 11.21 5.73
CA LEU A 97 -6.53 11.48 6.43
C LEU A 97 -7.64 12.05 5.53
N PRO A 98 -7.38 12.99 4.59
CA PRO A 98 -8.40 13.45 3.65
C PRO A 98 -9.00 12.31 2.81
N ALA A 99 -8.16 11.35 2.39
CA ALA A 99 -8.56 10.22 1.56
C ALA A 99 -9.46 9.24 2.31
N ALA A 100 -9.20 9.01 3.60
CA ALA A 100 -10.08 8.18 4.42
C ALA A 100 -11.45 8.83 4.64
N ARG A 101 -11.49 10.16 4.80
CA ARG A 101 -12.70 10.88 5.21
C ARG A 101 -13.70 11.14 4.07
N SER A 102 -13.26 11.10 2.82
CA SER A 102 -14.12 11.49 1.70
C SER A 102 -13.66 10.91 0.37
N TRP A 103 -14.60 10.77 -0.56
CA TRP A 103 -14.30 10.39 -1.93
C TRP A 103 -13.44 11.43 -2.65
N ASP A 104 -13.71 12.72 -2.43
CA ASP A 104 -12.91 13.81 -3.03
C ASP A 104 -11.45 13.76 -2.57
N GLY A 105 -11.22 13.47 -1.28
CA GLY A 105 -9.88 13.26 -0.76
C GLY A 105 -9.20 12.03 -1.37
N MET A 106 -9.93 10.94 -1.58
CA MET A 106 -9.39 9.72 -2.19
C MET A 106 -8.99 9.95 -3.66
N ILE A 107 -9.85 10.63 -4.43
CA ILE A 107 -9.52 11.02 -5.81
C ILE A 107 -8.35 11.99 -5.87
N ALA A 108 -8.26 12.94 -4.93
CA ALA A 108 -7.12 13.84 -4.84
C ALA A 108 -5.82 13.07 -4.54
N ALA A 109 -5.87 12.05 -3.68
CA ALA A 109 -4.72 11.22 -3.34
C ALA A 109 -4.20 10.39 -4.54
N PHE A 110 -5.08 9.80 -5.34
CA PHE A 110 -4.70 9.17 -6.62
C PHE A 110 -4.26 10.21 -7.67
N GLY A 111 -4.87 11.39 -7.63
CA GLY A 111 -4.68 12.51 -8.54
C GLY A 111 -5.10 12.23 -9.97
N ASN A 112 -6.22 11.53 -10.15
CA ASN A 112 -6.90 11.35 -11.43
C ASN A 112 -8.41 11.54 -11.27
N ALA A 113 -8.95 12.59 -11.89
CA ALA A 113 -10.38 12.90 -11.84
C ALA A 113 -11.17 12.41 -13.08
N ASP A 114 -10.48 12.03 -14.16
CA ASP A 114 -11.10 11.80 -15.48
C ASP A 114 -12.13 10.66 -15.49
N TYR A 115 -12.00 9.71 -14.56
CA TYR A 115 -12.89 8.56 -14.41
C TYR A 115 -13.48 8.45 -13.00
N ALA A 116 -13.56 9.56 -12.25
CA ALA A 116 -13.94 9.52 -10.83
C ALA A 116 -15.28 8.79 -10.58
N SER A 117 -16.33 9.06 -11.35
CA SER A 117 -17.63 8.40 -11.15
C SER A 117 -17.58 6.89 -11.43
N GLU A 118 -16.87 6.46 -12.47
CA GLU A 118 -16.71 5.04 -12.80
C GLU A 118 -15.86 4.32 -11.74
N THR A 119 -14.78 4.95 -11.30
CA THR A 119 -13.92 4.44 -10.23
C THR A 119 -14.70 4.29 -8.92
N LEU A 120 -15.53 5.27 -8.54
CA LEU A 120 -16.36 5.17 -7.33
C LEU A 120 -17.31 3.97 -7.39
N LEU A 121 -18.03 3.79 -8.51
CA LEU A 121 -18.94 2.66 -8.69
C LEU A 121 -18.20 1.32 -8.67
N LYS A 122 -17.00 1.28 -9.26
CA LYS A 122 -16.13 0.11 -9.19
C LYS A 122 -15.73 -0.18 -7.75
N PHE A 123 -15.29 0.83 -7.00
CA PHE A 123 -14.80 0.67 -5.63
C PHE A 123 -15.90 0.25 -4.66
N GLN A 124 -17.10 0.82 -4.79
CA GLN A 124 -18.26 0.39 -4.01
C GLN A 124 -18.64 -1.07 -4.30
N ARG A 125 -18.53 -1.50 -5.57
CA ARG A 125 -18.90 -2.85 -6.00
C ARG A 125 -17.86 -3.90 -5.62
N GLU A 126 -16.58 -3.60 -5.81
CA GLU A 126 -15.48 -4.58 -5.72
C GLU A 126 -14.76 -4.53 -4.37
N PHE A 127 -14.74 -3.36 -3.73
CA PHE A 127 -14.04 -3.12 -2.47
C PHE A 127 -14.96 -2.70 -1.34
N PHE A 128 -16.29 -2.68 -1.54
CA PHE A 128 -17.25 -2.21 -0.54
C PHE A 128 -16.92 -0.81 0.01
N TYR A 129 -16.26 0.02 -0.82
CA TYR A 129 -15.70 1.29 -0.39
C TYR A 129 -16.78 2.19 0.22
N ALA A 130 -16.50 2.67 1.43
CA ALA A 130 -17.24 3.72 2.10
C ALA A 130 -16.26 4.64 2.85
N PRO A 131 -16.40 5.97 2.74
CA PRO A 131 -15.55 6.88 3.49
C PRO A 131 -15.82 6.76 5.01
N ARG A 132 -14.82 7.15 5.80
CA ARG A 132 -14.91 7.31 7.27
C ARG A 132 -14.71 8.76 7.67
N PRO A 133 -15.75 9.62 7.58
CA PRO A 133 -15.66 11.03 7.97
C PRO A 133 -15.21 11.24 9.42
N ASP A 134 -15.42 10.23 10.27
CA ASP A 134 -15.05 10.15 11.67
C ASP A 134 -13.63 9.66 11.93
N ALA A 135 -12.86 9.29 10.88
CA ALA A 135 -11.47 8.90 11.01
C ALA A 135 -10.64 10.02 11.65
N GLN A 136 -9.67 9.65 12.50
CA GLN A 136 -8.81 10.54 13.26
C GLN A 136 -7.37 10.49 12.73
N GLY A 137 -6.70 11.64 12.76
CA GLY A 137 -5.30 11.75 12.34
C GLY A 137 -4.33 11.20 13.38
N TYR A 138 -3.25 10.59 12.93
CA TYR A 138 -2.06 10.31 13.75
C TYR A 138 -0.77 10.70 13.00
N VAL A 139 0.34 10.72 13.73
CA VAL A 139 1.69 11.05 13.23
C VAL A 139 2.69 9.95 13.60
N ASP A 140 3.92 10.05 13.10
CA ASP A 140 5.03 9.17 13.46
C ASP A 140 5.18 8.98 14.98
N GLY A 141 5.43 7.74 15.40
CA GLY A 141 5.64 7.39 16.81
C GLY A 141 4.36 7.31 17.65
N ALA A 142 3.17 7.56 17.07
CA ALA A 142 1.90 7.37 17.76
C ALA A 142 1.79 5.96 18.36
N TYR A 143 1.17 5.87 19.54
CA TYR A 143 1.06 4.65 20.31
C TYR A 143 -0.35 4.44 20.84
N TRP A 144 -0.85 3.21 20.71
CA TRP A 144 -2.13 2.78 21.27
C TRP A 144 -1.90 1.63 22.24
N ASP A 145 -2.28 1.83 23.50
CA ASP A 145 -2.29 0.79 24.53
C ASP A 145 -3.58 -0.03 24.43
N LEU A 146 -3.45 -1.34 24.29
CA LEU A 146 -4.56 -2.31 24.23
C LEU A 146 -4.59 -3.21 25.48
N GLY A 147 -3.87 -2.80 26.54
CA GLY A 147 -3.62 -3.53 27.77
C GLY A 147 -2.38 -4.43 27.64
N GLN A 148 -2.57 -5.74 27.48
CA GLN A 148 -1.45 -6.69 27.34
C GLN A 148 -0.71 -6.65 25.98
N ALA A 149 -1.07 -5.72 25.09
CA ALA A 149 -0.43 -5.45 23.81
C ALA A 149 -0.50 -3.95 23.51
N GLY A 150 0.37 -3.45 22.64
CA GLY A 150 0.29 -2.10 22.12
C GLY A 150 0.68 -2.00 20.66
N ILE A 151 0.26 -0.93 20.01
CA ILE A 151 0.55 -0.63 18.60
C ILE A 151 1.44 0.62 18.56
N ARG A 152 2.56 0.56 17.82
CA ARG A 152 3.41 1.72 17.53
C ARG A 152 3.46 1.99 16.03
N ALA A 153 3.20 3.23 15.64
CA ALA A 153 3.30 3.68 14.25
C ALA A 153 4.73 4.16 13.91
N PHE A 154 5.22 3.75 12.75
CA PHE A 154 6.44 4.25 12.13
C PHE A 154 6.09 4.80 10.75
N HIS A 155 6.18 6.12 10.59
CA HIS A 155 5.88 6.80 9.32
C HIS A 155 6.98 6.52 8.29
N LEU A 156 6.59 5.82 7.22
CA LEU A 156 7.44 5.37 6.13
C LEU A 156 6.78 5.76 4.79
N PRO A 157 6.76 7.06 4.45
CA PRO A 157 6.09 7.56 3.25
C PRO A 157 6.76 7.08 1.96
N GLY A 158 6.05 7.25 0.85
CA GLY A 158 6.57 7.04 -0.50
C GLY A 158 5.58 6.31 -1.38
N HIS A 159 4.93 5.27 -0.84
CA HIS A 159 3.80 4.62 -1.49
C HIS A 159 2.57 5.56 -1.51
N THR A 160 2.16 6.00 -0.33
CA THR A 160 1.30 7.18 -0.13
C THR A 160 2.04 8.21 0.73
N ALA A 161 1.42 9.38 0.94
CA ALA A 161 1.96 10.41 1.83
C ALA A 161 1.90 9.98 3.30
N GLY A 162 0.90 9.18 3.66
CA GLY A 162 0.66 8.67 5.01
C GLY A 162 1.14 7.23 5.28
N HIS A 163 1.78 6.56 4.32
CA HIS A 163 2.15 5.15 4.50
C HIS A 163 2.99 4.92 5.78
N THR A 164 2.54 3.95 6.57
CA THR A 164 3.02 3.70 7.93
C THR A 164 3.17 2.20 8.16
N VAL A 165 4.29 1.81 8.76
CA VAL A 165 4.49 0.46 9.29
C VAL A 165 4.01 0.42 10.74
N LEU A 166 3.18 -0.57 11.06
CA LEU A 166 2.56 -0.71 12.38
C LEU A 166 3.18 -1.89 13.13
N LEU A 167 3.79 -1.64 14.28
CA LEU A 167 4.43 -2.65 15.11
C LEU A 167 3.55 -3.01 16.30
N VAL A 168 3.27 -4.30 16.48
CA VAL A 168 2.65 -4.82 17.70
C VAL A 168 3.73 -5.17 18.73
N GLU A 169 3.63 -4.58 19.91
CA GLU A 169 4.50 -4.83 21.08
C GLU A 169 3.70 -5.61 22.15
N PRO A 170 4.30 -6.59 22.86
CA PRO A 170 5.70 -7.02 22.80
C PRO A 170 5.98 -8.15 21.78
N GLU A 171 4.98 -8.63 21.05
CA GLU A 171 5.11 -9.73 20.08
C GLU A 171 6.19 -9.44 19.02
N GLY A 172 6.39 -8.17 18.66
CA GLY A 172 7.35 -7.75 17.65
C GLY A 172 6.88 -8.07 16.24
N VAL A 173 5.58 -7.96 15.96
CA VAL A 173 5.01 -8.20 14.63
C VAL A 173 4.81 -6.86 13.92
N ALA A 174 5.57 -6.61 12.86
CA ALA A 174 5.41 -5.42 12.03
C ALA A 174 4.53 -5.72 10.81
N PHE A 175 3.44 -4.97 10.66
CA PHE A 175 2.68 -4.94 9.42
C PHE A 175 3.26 -3.87 8.50
N THR A 176 3.79 -4.30 7.35
CA THR A 176 4.56 -3.44 6.43
C THR A 176 3.73 -2.78 5.35
N GLY A 177 2.41 -2.98 5.37
CA GLY A 177 1.50 -2.45 4.35
C GLY A 177 1.92 -2.89 2.95
N ASP A 178 2.03 -1.91 2.06
CA ASP A 178 2.36 -2.10 0.64
C ASP A 178 3.85 -2.03 0.32
N ILE A 179 4.69 -2.03 1.37
CA ILE A 179 6.04 -2.58 1.26
C ILE A 179 5.91 -4.12 1.26
N ASP A 180 5.39 -4.64 0.14
CA ASP A 180 4.86 -6.00 0.02
C ASP A 180 5.88 -7.06 -0.45
N LEU A 181 7.09 -6.62 -0.81
CA LEU A 181 8.22 -7.45 -1.24
C LEU A 181 7.91 -8.31 -2.48
N THR A 182 6.97 -7.88 -3.31
CA THR A 182 6.63 -8.55 -4.57
C THR A 182 7.68 -8.29 -5.66
N GLY A 183 7.66 -9.13 -6.70
CA GLY A 183 8.49 -8.90 -7.89
C GLY A 183 8.09 -7.68 -8.72
N PHE A 184 6.90 -7.10 -8.47
CA PHE A 184 6.47 -5.85 -9.10
C PHE A 184 7.34 -4.67 -8.64
N GLY A 185 7.73 -4.67 -7.36
CA GLY A 185 8.51 -3.61 -6.73
C GLY A 185 7.64 -2.46 -6.17
N PRO A 186 8.26 -1.42 -5.61
CA PRO A 186 7.57 -0.26 -5.05
C PRO A 186 6.53 0.36 -5.99
N TYR A 187 5.32 0.63 -5.52
CA TYR A 187 4.33 1.41 -6.26
C TYR A 187 4.31 2.86 -5.76
N TYR A 188 4.53 3.83 -6.63
CA TYR A 188 4.52 5.27 -6.33
C TYR A 188 3.85 6.05 -7.46
N GLY A 189 2.74 5.51 -7.95
CA GLY A 189 2.00 6.01 -9.09
C GLY A 189 0.93 7.06 -8.76
N ASP A 190 0.77 7.45 -7.50
CA ASP A 190 -0.30 8.35 -7.05
C ASP A 190 0.18 9.78 -6.80
N ALA A 191 -0.75 10.69 -6.51
CA ALA A 191 -0.43 12.09 -6.22
C ALA A 191 0.34 12.27 -4.92
N GLY A 192 -0.03 11.51 -3.90
CA GLY A 192 0.65 11.51 -2.61
C GLY A 192 1.94 10.68 -2.60
N SER A 193 2.25 9.95 -3.67
CA SER A 193 3.46 9.12 -3.73
C SER A 193 4.73 9.94 -3.93
N SER A 194 5.86 9.42 -3.45
CA SER A 194 7.18 10.06 -3.58
C SER A 194 8.29 9.00 -3.66
N LEU A 195 9.01 8.98 -4.78
CA LEU A 195 10.16 8.09 -5.04
C LEU A 195 11.27 8.31 -4.01
N ALA A 196 11.62 9.56 -3.74
CA ALA A 196 12.67 9.92 -2.81
C ALA A 196 12.33 9.52 -1.37
N ASP A 197 11.06 9.72 -0.94
CA ASP A 197 10.58 9.23 0.34
C ASP A 197 10.62 7.70 0.41
N PHE A 198 10.19 7.03 -0.66
CA PHE A 198 10.16 5.58 -0.68
C PHE A 198 11.57 4.99 -0.52
N ARG A 199 12.58 5.56 -1.19
CA ARG A 199 13.99 5.15 -1.00
C ARG A 199 14.43 5.29 0.46
N ARG A 200 14.09 6.40 1.13
CA ARG A 200 14.38 6.60 2.56
C ARG A 200 13.65 5.61 3.45
N SER A 201 12.37 5.36 3.18
CA SER A 201 11.53 4.43 3.92
C SER A 201 12.04 2.99 3.82
N LEU A 202 12.43 2.54 2.63
CA LEU A 202 13.02 1.20 2.44
C LEU A 202 14.35 1.04 3.18
N ALA A 203 15.16 2.10 3.26
CA ALA A 203 16.40 2.10 4.03
C ALA A 203 16.17 2.09 5.55
N ARG A 204 15.09 2.72 6.04
CA ARG A 204 14.71 2.77 7.47
C ARG A 204 14.01 1.51 7.97
N LEU A 205 13.27 0.79 7.11
CA LEU A 205 12.47 -0.37 7.51
C LEU A 205 13.27 -1.44 8.32
N PRO A 206 14.53 -1.78 7.99
CA PRO A 206 15.34 -2.72 8.79
C PRO A 206 15.61 -2.30 10.24
N GLU A 207 15.48 -1.02 10.56
CA GLU A 207 15.72 -0.43 11.90
C GLU A 207 14.55 -0.66 12.86
N ILE A 208 13.35 -0.98 12.34
CA ILE A 208 12.19 -1.29 13.16
C ILE A 208 12.44 -2.61 13.93
N PRO A 209 12.21 -2.64 15.26
CA PRO A 209 12.57 -3.78 16.12
C PRO A 209 11.56 -4.94 16.02
N ALA A 210 11.28 -5.39 14.80
CA ALA A 210 10.39 -6.50 14.50
C ALA A 210 11.11 -7.85 14.52
N LYS A 211 10.38 -8.89 14.92
CA LYS A 211 10.74 -10.31 14.89
C LYS A 211 10.00 -11.05 13.78
N ALA A 212 8.83 -10.55 13.38
CA ALA A 212 8.08 -11.03 12.24
C ALA A 212 7.52 -9.85 11.43
N TRP A 213 7.37 -10.03 10.12
CA TRP A 213 6.84 -9.04 9.19
C TRP A 213 5.63 -9.60 8.45
N VAL A 214 4.59 -8.80 8.32
CA VAL A 214 3.35 -9.14 7.62
C VAL A 214 3.15 -8.14 6.50
N THR A 215 3.14 -8.62 5.25
CA THR A 215 2.85 -7.79 4.08
C THR A 215 1.35 -7.73 3.85
N SER A 216 0.83 -6.60 3.35
CA SER A 216 -0.55 -6.51 2.88
C SER A 216 -0.77 -7.55 1.79
N HIS A 217 0.12 -7.56 0.79
CA HIS A 217 -0.04 -8.42 -0.36
C HIS A 217 0.96 -9.58 -0.49
N HIS A 218 0.51 -10.65 -1.14
CA HIS A 218 1.27 -11.80 -1.66
C HIS A 218 2.14 -12.63 -0.71
N ARG A 219 3.13 -12.01 -0.07
CA ARG A 219 4.19 -12.75 0.63
C ARG A 219 3.76 -13.27 1.99
N GLY A 220 2.76 -12.63 2.60
CA GLY A 220 2.17 -13.03 3.86
C GLY A 220 3.11 -12.74 5.02
N VAL A 221 3.60 -13.79 5.68
CA VAL A 221 4.35 -13.67 6.92
C VAL A 221 5.82 -14.07 6.74
N TYR A 222 6.72 -13.22 7.21
CA TYR A 222 8.15 -13.49 7.36
C TYR A 222 8.51 -13.63 8.84
N THR A 223 9.19 -14.71 9.19
CA THR A 223 9.78 -14.93 10.54
C THR A 223 11.30 -15.12 10.50
N ASP A 224 11.88 -15.19 9.29
CA ASP A 224 13.32 -15.26 9.05
C ASP A 224 13.78 -13.86 8.61
N ARG A 225 14.57 -13.21 9.47
CA ARG A 225 15.10 -11.86 9.23
C ARG A 225 16.02 -11.81 8.01
N GLU A 226 16.88 -12.79 7.81
CA GLU A 226 17.80 -12.77 6.66
C GLU A 226 17.01 -12.89 5.35
N ARG A 227 15.99 -13.76 5.32
CA ARG A 227 15.10 -13.86 4.16
C ARG A 227 14.35 -12.56 3.91
N PHE A 228 13.79 -11.94 4.95
CA PHE A 228 13.12 -10.65 4.84
C PHE A 228 14.04 -9.58 4.25
N LEU A 229 15.26 -9.44 4.78
CA LEU A 229 16.22 -8.43 4.31
C LEU A 229 16.67 -8.67 2.87
N ARG A 230 16.85 -9.94 2.46
CA ARG A 230 17.15 -10.28 1.05
C ARG A 230 16.00 -9.88 0.12
N ASP A 231 14.76 -10.21 0.48
CA ASP A 231 13.58 -9.89 -0.32
C ASP A 231 13.34 -8.36 -0.36
N LEU A 232 13.59 -7.65 0.75
CA LEU A 232 13.55 -6.18 0.81
C LEU A 232 14.59 -5.52 -0.10
N ALA A 233 15.83 -6.03 -0.11
CA ALA A 233 16.86 -5.52 -1.02
C ALA A 233 16.47 -5.74 -2.49
N ALA A 234 15.93 -6.91 -2.83
CA ALA A 234 15.43 -7.20 -4.18
C ALA A 234 14.25 -6.31 -4.58
N TYR A 235 13.35 -6.02 -3.64
CA TYR A 235 12.24 -5.09 -3.83
C TYR A 235 12.74 -3.66 -4.09
N ALA A 236 13.65 -3.16 -3.25
CA ALA A 236 14.25 -1.83 -3.41
C ALA A 236 15.01 -1.66 -4.72
N ALA A 237 15.73 -2.71 -5.17
CA ALA A 237 16.47 -2.70 -6.43
C ALA A 237 15.57 -2.46 -7.67
N LYS A 238 14.25 -2.71 -7.58
CA LYS A 238 13.31 -2.37 -8.67
C LYS A 238 13.25 -0.88 -8.98
N LEU A 239 13.57 -0.01 -8.02
CA LEU A 239 13.67 1.43 -8.27
C LEU A 239 14.81 1.72 -9.26
N ASP A 240 15.98 1.13 -9.02
CA ASP A 240 17.17 1.34 -9.85
C ASP A 240 17.03 0.65 -11.21
N GLU A 241 16.43 -0.55 -11.26
CA GLU A 241 16.11 -1.22 -12.52
C GLU A 241 15.20 -0.36 -13.41
N ARG A 242 14.21 0.33 -12.82
CA ARG A 242 13.31 1.23 -13.57
C ARG A 242 14.06 2.46 -14.09
N GLU A 243 14.91 3.08 -13.28
CA GLU A 243 15.76 4.19 -13.74
C GLU A 243 16.66 3.75 -14.90
N GLN A 244 17.31 2.59 -14.79
CA GLN A 244 18.17 2.02 -15.83
C GLN A 244 17.40 1.75 -17.13
N ARG A 245 16.17 1.21 -17.02
CA ARG A 245 15.27 1.02 -18.18
C ARG A 245 14.88 2.35 -18.83
N LEU A 246 14.55 3.36 -18.03
CA LEU A 246 14.24 4.70 -18.55
C LEU A 246 15.43 5.33 -19.28
N MET A 247 16.63 5.24 -18.70
CA MET A 247 17.88 5.70 -19.34
C MET A 247 18.16 4.94 -20.63
N ALA A 248 17.89 3.63 -20.68
CA ALA A 248 18.01 2.84 -21.91
C ALA A 248 17.05 3.32 -22.99
N MET A 249 15.79 3.63 -22.66
CA MET A 249 14.83 4.21 -23.60
C MET A 249 15.31 5.56 -24.15
N LEU A 250 15.88 6.43 -23.30
CA LEU A 250 16.42 7.73 -23.73
C LEU A 250 17.69 7.60 -24.59
N ARG A 251 18.47 6.52 -24.41
CA ARG A 251 19.64 6.21 -25.25
C ARG A 251 19.26 5.84 -26.68
N GLU A 252 18.10 5.21 -26.88
CA GLU A 252 17.62 4.86 -28.23
C GLU A 252 17.34 6.12 -29.07
N SER A 253 16.70 7.12 -28.47
CA SER A 253 16.40 8.41 -29.06
C SER A 253 15.81 9.37 -28.02
N PRO A 254 15.91 10.70 -28.21
CA PRO A 254 15.16 11.67 -27.42
C PRO A 254 13.65 11.42 -27.47
N LYS A 255 12.96 11.58 -26.34
CA LYS A 255 11.52 11.26 -26.20
C LYS A 255 10.80 12.26 -25.31
N THR A 256 9.53 12.53 -25.61
CA THR A 256 8.61 13.21 -24.71
C THR A 256 8.13 12.28 -23.59
N LEU A 257 7.54 12.83 -22.53
CA LEU A 257 6.92 12.04 -21.46
C LEU A 257 5.84 11.09 -22.00
N ALA A 258 4.98 11.57 -22.91
CA ALA A 258 3.94 10.74 -23.51
C ALA A 258 4.52 9.51 -24.24
N GLN A 259 5.58 9.70 -25.02
CA GLN A 259 6.26 8.60 -25.70
C GLN A 259 6.90 7.60 -24.73
N LEU A 260 7.38 8.05 -23.57
CA LEU A 260 7.90 7.17 -22.53
C LEU A 260 6.78 6.37 -21.84
N VAL A 261 5.64 7.00 -21.57
CA VAL A 261 4.44 6.36 -21.01
C VAL A 261 3.90 5.28 -21.94
N ASP A 262 3.92 5.51 -23.26
CA ASP A 262 3.53 4.51 -24.27
C ASP A 262 4.47 3.30 -24.29
N ARG A 263 5.76 3.50 -23.96
CA ARG A 263 6.76 2.41 -23.88
C ARG A 263 6.65 1.57 -22.62
N ARG A 264 5.90 2.04 -21.62
CA ARG A 264 5.64 1.43 -20.31
C ARG A 264 6.89 1.16 -19.46
N LEU A 265 6.90 1.70 -18.25
CA LEU A 265 7.93 1.47 -17.26
C LEU A 265 7.48 0.48 -16.17
N LEU A 266 6.26 0.64 -15.66
CA LEU A 266 5.69 -0.16 -14.58
C LEU A 266 4.97 -1.42 -15.07
N TYR A 267 4.03 -1.24 -16.00
CA TYR A 267 3.12 -2.30 -16.42
C TYR A 267 3.60 -2.94 -17.73
N PRO A 268 3.27 -4.21 -18.00
CA PRO A 268 3.59 -4.80 -19.30
C PRO A 268 2.75 -4.14 -20.42
N PRO A 269 3.27 -4.07 -21.66
CA PRO A 269 2.49 -3.65 -22.81
C PRO A 269 1.20 -4.48 -22.95
N GLY A 270 0.07 -3.82 -23.20
CA GLY A 270 -1.25 -4.44 -23.31
C GLY A 270 -1.99 -4.66 -21.99
N TYR A 271 -1.41 -4.33 -20.83
CA TYR A 271 -2.17 -4.26 -19.58
C TYR A 271 -3.11 -3.05 -19.59
N GLU A 272 -4.39 -3.30 -19.35
CA GLU A 272 -5.45 -2.30 -19.35
C GLU A 272 -5.95 -2.01 -17.93
N GLY A 273 -6.11 -0.73 -17.61
CA GLY A 273 -6.67 -0.25 -16.35
C GLY A 273 -6.76 1.28 -16.35
N LEU A 274 -7.82 1.83 -15.76
CA LEU A 274 -8.11 3.28 -15.75
C LEU A 274 -6.98 4.12 -15.12
N TRP A 275 -6.18 3.52 -14.24
CA TRP A 275 -5.08 4.16 -13.54
C TRP A 275 -3.73 4.02 -14.25
N VAL A 276 -3.57 3.10 -15.21
CA VAL A 276 -2.27 2.70 -15.76
C VAL A 276 -1.51 3.88 -16.34
N VAL A 277 -2.17 4.68 -17.18
CA VAL A 277 -1.52 5.86 -17.81
C VAL A 277 -1.07 6.87 -16.76
N ASN A 278 -1.88 7.11 -15.73
CA ASN A 278 -1.54 8.05 -14.65
C ASN A 278 -0.38 7.53 -13.79
N ALA A 279 -0.42 6.24 -13.40
CA ALA A 279 0.64 5.60 -12.64
C ALA A 279 1.98 5.61 -13.38
N GLU A 280 1.97 5.31 -14.70
CA GLU A 280 3.14 5.41 -15.57
C GLU A 280 3.65 6.85 -15.66
N THR A 281 2.75 7.80 -15.94
CA THR A 281 3.09 9.23 -16.08
C THR A 281 3.77 9.75 -14.83
N ARG A 282 3.21 9.47 -13.64
CA ARG A 282 3.78 9.92 -12.36
C ARG A 282 5.11 9.25 -12.06
N THR A 283 5.18 7.94 -12.22
CA THR A 283 6.40 7.17 -11.96
C THR A 283 7.55 7.65 -12.85
N ILE A 284 7.32 7.76 -14.15
CA ILE A 284 8.33 8.23 -15.10
C ILE A 284 8.73 9.67 -14.78
N SER A 285 7.78 10.54 -14.48
CA SER A 285 8.06 11.95 -14.17
C SER A 285 8.95 12.11 -12.93
N GLN A 286 8.77 11.27 -11.91
CA GLN A 286 9.60 11.32 -10.70
C GLN A 286 11.04 10.87 -10.99
N HIS A 287 11.23 9.80 -11.77
CA HIS A 287 12.58 9.41 -12.22
C HIS A 287 13.24 10.50 -13.08
N LEU A 288 12.49 11.09 -14.02
CA LEU A 288 13.01 12.19 -14.84
C LEU A 288 13.40 13.40 -13.98
N ALA A 289 12.66 13.69 -12.91
CA ALA A 289 12.99 14.79 -12.00
C ALA A 289 14.31 14.54 -11.25
N GLU A 290 14.53 13.33 -10.72
CA GLU A 290 15.83 12.95 -10.10
C GLU A 290 16.97 13.05 -11.13
N LEU A 291 16.78 12.49 -12.33
CA LEU A 291 17.79 12.49 -13.40
C LEU A 291 18.12 13.90 -13.93
N LEU A 292 17.13 14.80 -13.99
CA LEU A 292 17.32 16.20 -14.34
C LEU A 292 18.12 16.93 -13.26
N ALA A 293 17.79 16.72 -11.99
CA ALA A 293 18.49 17.33 -10.86
C ALA A 293 19.97 16.88 -10.81
N ASP A 294 20.24 15.64 -11.20
CA ASP A 294 21.59 15.07 -11.30
C ASP A 294 22.34 15.46 -12.58
N GLY A 295 21.70 16.16 -13.53
CA GLY A 295 22.29 16.51 -14.83
C GLY A 295 22.53 15.31 -15.76
N ARG A 296 21.90 14.16 -15.48
CA ARG A 296 22.01 12.93 -16.29
C ARG A 296 21.04 12.92 -17.47
N VAL A 297 19.99 13.74 -17.39
CA VAL A 297 19.01 13.97 -18.44
C VAL A 297 18.84 15.48 -18.61
N GLU A 298 18.62 15.92 -19.84
CA GLU A 298 18.23 17.28 -20.18
C GLU A 298 16.83 17.29 -20.80
N LYS A 299 16.11 18.40 -20.65
CA LYS A 299 14.81 18.65 -21.26
C LYS A 299 14.86 19.93 -22.08
N ASN A 300 14.47 19.86 -23.36
CA ASN A 300 14.41 21.05 -24.22
C ASN A 300 13.08 21.82 -24.05
N GLU A 301 12.95 22.96 -24.75
CA GLU A 301 11.75 23.81 -24.72
C GLU A 301 10.48 23.07 -25.19
N ASP A 302 10.61 22.11 -26.10
CA ASP A 302 9.49 21.28 -26.61
C ASP A 302 9.11 20.13 -25.65
N GLY A 303 9.76 20.03 -24.49
CA GLY A 303 9.50 18.99 -23.50
C GLY A 303 10.03 17.60 -23.87
N VAL A 304 11.00 17.54 -24.78
CA VAL A 304 11.72 16.32 -25.17
C VAL A 304 12.90 16.11 -24.23
N TYR A 305 12.96 14.91 -23.64
CA TYR A 305 14.05 14.46 -22.77
C TYR A 305 15.12 13.74 -23.58
N ARG A 306 16.39 13.97 -23.24
CA ARG A 306 17.57 13.29 -23.79
C ARG A 306 18.62 13.07 -22.70
N LEU A 307 19.58 12.17 -22.94
CA LEU A 307 20.73 12.04 -22.05
C LEU A 307 21.55 13.35 -22.05
N GLY A 308 22.01 13.74 -20.86
CA GLY A 308 22.94 14.86 -20.66
C GLY A 308 24.37 14.54 -21.11
#